data_AF-A0A2V7UG06-F1
#
_entry.id   AF-A0A2V7UG06-F1
#
_cell.length_a   1.000
_cell.length_b   1.000
_cell.length_c   1.000
_cell.angle_alpha   90.00
_cell.angle_beta   90.00
_cell.angle_gamma   90.00
#
_symmetry.space_group_name_H-M   'P 1'
#
loop_
_entity.id
_entity.type
_entity.pdbx_description
1 polymer ?
#
loop_
_entity_poly.entity_id
_entity_poly.type
_entity_poly.pdbx_seq_one_letter_code
_entity_poly.pdbx_strand_id
1 'polypeptide(L)'
;MRFSTRRRRESFAGRGPPTTTCCSPITDGGRPARQFTAARAGGADIHSSDSSFGSPGGGRNMKNVASSRFTIKSWEEKPYSEGQDLPKLTRAAVTKTFTGDIAGEGHVEYLMMYRSDGSATFVGLERVVGHVAGKAGSFVLQRTGIFENGVAKESYSVIPGSGTGELRSLRGEGTSALGHGTEHPLTLNYELG
;
A
#
# COMPACT_ATOMS: atom_id res chain seq x y z
N MET A 1 35.44 -44.24 54.80
CA MET A 1 35.26 -42.82 55.14
C MET A 1 33.88 -42.37 54.68
N ARG A 2 33.01 -42.01 55.62
CA ARG A 2 31.70 -41.38 55.40
C ARG A 2 31.90 -39.88 55.14
N PHE A 3 31.05 -39.24 54.35
CA PHE A 3 30.25 -38.09 54.79
C PHE A 3 29.14 -37.78 53.78
N SER A 4 27.93 -37.74 54.32
CA SER A 4 26.68 -37.20 53.77
C SER A 4 26.67 -35.68 53.95
N THR A 5 26.01 -34.91 53.08
CA THR A 5 24.97 -33.97 53.52
C THR A 5 24.13 -33.39 52.39
N ARG A 6 22.85 -33.24 52.73
CA ARG A 6 21.69 -32.78 51.98
C ARG A 6 21.41 -31.31 52.38
N ARG A 7 21.06 -30.41 51.46
CA ARG A 7 20.33 -29.13 51.70
C ARG A 7 19.57 -28.79 50.40
N ARG A 8 18.25 -28.93 50.30
CA ARG A 8 17.10 -28.13 50.79
C ARG A 8 16.95 -26.77 50.08
N ARG A 9 15.92 -26.75 49.21
CA ARG A 9 14.99 -25.68 48.74
C ARG A 9 15.37 -24.22 49.00
N GLU A 10 15.17 -23.40 47.96
CA GLU A 10 14.36 -22.18 48.10
C GLU A 10 13.68 -21.79 46.77
N SER A 11 12.47 -21.27 46.92
CA SER A 11 11.46 -20.95 45.91
C SER A 11 11.39 -19.43 45.81
N PHE A 12 11.43 -18.85 44.61
CA PHE A 12 11.06 -17.46 44.41
C PHE A 12 10.09 -17.32 43.23
N ALA A 13 8.92 -16.81 43.57
CA ALA A 13 7.79 -16.58 42.70
C ALA A 13 8.09 -15.51 41.64
N GLY A 14 7.56 -15.74 40.44
CA GLY A 14 7.64 -14.84 39.29
C GLY A 14 6.88 -13.53 39.54
N ARG A 15 7.52 -12.42 39.12
CA ARG A 15 6.92 -11.10 39.03
C ARG A 15 6.13 -11.01 37.72
N GLY A 16 4.89 -10.54 37.80
CA GLY A 16 4.04 -10.24 36.64
C GLY A 16 4.51 -9.00 35.86
N PRO A 17 3.98 -8.79 34.64
CA PRO A 17 4.37 -7.70 33.76
C PRO A 17 3.79 -6.34 34.19
N PRO A 18 4.46 -5.20 33.90
CA PRO A 18 3.96 -3.88 34.25
C PRO A 18 2.84 -3.41 33.31
N THR A 19 1.75 -2.96 33.92
CA THR A 19 0.64 -2.22 33.34
C THR A 19 1.12 -0.84 32.87
N THR A 20 0.90 -0.48 31.60
CA THR A 20 1.14 0.88 31.10
C THR A 20 -0.14 1.71 31.26
N THR A 21 -0.05 2.71 32.13
CA THR A 21 -1.11 3.68 32.45
C THR A 21 -1.31 4.68 31.31
N CYS A 22 -2.58 4.91 30.97
CA CYS A 22 -3.09 5.93 30.05
C CYS A 22 -2.96 7.36 30.61
N CYS A 23 -2.80 8.30 29.66
CA CYS A 23 -3.30 9.69 29.61
C CYS A 23 -3.31 10.53 30.89
N SER A 24 -2.51 11.61 30.87
CA SER A 24 -2.80 12.86 31.58
C SER A 24 -2.94 14.00 30.57
N PRO A 25 -3.95 14.88 30.72
CA PRO A 25 -4.08 16.10 29.92
C PRO A 25 -3.19 17.22 30.50
N ILE A 26 -2.46 17.92 29.64
CA ILE A 26 -1.82 19.19 29.99
C ILE A 26 -2.64 20.32 29.36
N THR A 27 -3.38 21.02 30.21
CA THR A 27 -3.80 22.40 30.01
C THR A 27 -2.64 23.33 30.35
N ASP A 28 -2.33 24.31 29.52
CA ASP A 28 -2.25 25.74 29.91
C ASP A 28 -1.84 26.63 28.71
N GLY A 29 -2.33 27.88 28.73
CA GLY A 29 -1.48 29.00 28.37
C GLY A 29 -1.74 29.68 27.03
N GLY A 30 -2.81 30.48 26.96
CA GLY A 30 -3.06 31.38 25.84
C GLY A 30 -1.95 32.44 25.61
N ARG A 31 -1.71 32.75 24.32
CA ARG A 31 -1.14 34.02 23.85
C ARG A 31 -1.78 34.42 22.51
N PRO A 32 -2.00 35.73 22.27
CA PRO A 32 -2.83 36.22 21.17
C PRO A 32 -2.16 36.12 19.80
N ALA A 33 -2.99 35.85 18.80
CA ALA A 33 -2.66 35.81 17.38
C ALA A 33 -2.09 37.15 16.90
N ARG A 34 -0.92 37.11 16.25
CA ARG A 34 -0.40 38.24 15.48
C ARG A 34 -1.02 38.23 14.09
N GLN A 35 -1.72 39.30 13.76
CA GLN A 35 -2.18 39.61 12.41
C GLN A 35 -0.99 39.64 11.44
N PHE A 36 -1.04 38.81 10.42
CA PHE A 36 -0.19 38.95 9.24
C PHE A 36 -1.02 39.58 8.12
N THR A 37 -0.57 40.76 7.69
CA THR A 37 -1.09 41.53 6.58
C THR A 37 -0.88 40.74 5.27
N ALA A 38 -1.96 40.46 4.55
CA ALA A 38 -1.90 39.84 3.23
C ALA A 38 -1.27 40.80 2.21
N ALA A 39 -0.06 40.48 1.75
CA ALA A 39 0.52 41.12 0.58
C ALA A 39 -0.15 40.54 -0.69
N ARG A 40 -0.79 41.42 -1.45
CA ARG A 40 -1.32 41.18 -2.79
C ARG A 40 -0.17 40.78 -3.72
N ALA A 41 -0.12 39.52 -4.15
CA ALA A 41 0.64 39.11 -5.32
C ALA A 41 -0.32 39.01 -6.51
N GLY A 42 0.03 39.73 -7.58
CA GLY A 42 -0.75 39.91 -8.79
C GLY A 42 -1.03 38.61 -9.54
N GLY A 43 -2.13 38.64 -10.30
CA GLY A 43 -2.56 37.56 -11.17
C GLY A 43 -1.51 37.23 -12.21
N ALA A 44 -1.20 35.95 -12.31
CA ALA A 44 -0.66 35.36 -13.51
C ALA A 44 -1.80 34.54 -14.14
N ASP A 45 -2.23 34.97 -15.33
CA ASP A 45 -3.19 34.26 -16.17
C ASP A 45 -2.58 32.91 -16.58
N ILE A 46 -2.98 31.84 -15.88
CA ILE A 46 -2.64 30.48 -16.29
C ILE A 46 -3.64 30.11 -17.39
N HIS A 47 -3.16 30.13 -18.63
CA HIS A 47 -3.85 29.56 -19.78
C HIS A 47 -4.35 28.16 -19.42
N SER A 48 -5.67 27.97 -19.49
CA SER A 48 -6.31 26.66 -19.51
C SER A 48 -5.88 25.96 -20.80
N SER A 49 -4.78 25.21 -20.73
CA SER A 49 -4.50 24.18 -21.72
C SER A 49 -5.44 23.03 -21.42
N ASP A 50 -6.39 22.84 -22.32
CA ASP A 50 -7.32 21.72 -22.41
C ASP A 50 -6.52 20.40 -22.38
N SER A 51 -6.30 19.85 -21.18
CA SER A 51 -5.73 18.53 -21.00
C SER A 51 -6.83 17.51 -21.14
N SER A 52 -7.29 17.33 -22.38
CA SER A 52 -7.98 16.12 -22.81
C SER A 52 -7.01 14.96 -22.61
N PHE A 53 -7.03 14.35 -21.43
CA PHE A 53 -6.47 13.01 -21.22
C PHE A 53 -7.28 12.08 -22.11
N GLY A 54 -6.79 11.88 -23.34
CA GLY A 54 -7.34 10.91 -24.27
C GLY A 54 -7.44 9.57 -23.55
N SER A 55 -8.66 9.05 -23.45
CA SER A 55 -8.91 7.70 -22.99
C SER A 55 -8.04 6.73 -23.81
N PRO A 56 -7.15 5.94 -23.19
CA PRO A 56 -6.39 4.98 -23.96
C PRO A 56 -7.32 3.83 -24.35
N GLY A 57 -7.71 3.84 -25.62
CA GLY A 57 -7.93 2.63 -26.44
C GLY A 57 -9.14 1.78 -26.08
N GLY A 58 -10.01 1.59 -27.07
CA GLY A 58 -11.18 0.72 -26.98
C GLY A 58 -10.85 -0.68 -26.46
N GLY A 59 -11.83 -1.24 -25.74
CA GLY A 59 -11.75 -2.56 -25.10
C GLY A 59 -11.19 -3.60 -26.05
N ARG A 60 -9.91 -3.91 -25.86
CA ARG A 60 -9.34 -5.13 -26.42
C ARG A 60 -9.93 -6.27 -25.63
N ASN A 61 -10.58 -7.20 -26.32
CA ASN A 61 -10.98 -8.48 -25.75
C ASN A 61 -9.72 -9.25 -25.34
N MET A 62 -9.23 -8.99 -24.13
CA MET A 62 -8.14 -9.76 -23.55
C MET A 62 -8.62 -11.19 -23.39
N LYS A 63 -7.91 -12.12 -24.04
CA LYS A 63 -8.41 -13.47 -24.29
C LYS A 63 -8.25 -14.42 -23.11
N ASN A 64 -7.35 -14.10 -22.17
CA ASN A 64 -7.00 -14.98 -21.08
C ASN A 64 -7.31 -14.35 -19.72
N VAL A 65 -7.63 -15.19 -18.73
CA VAL A 65 -7.86 -14.78 -17.35
C VAL A 65 -6.91 -15.56 -16.46
N ALA A 66 -6.10 -14.85 -15.66
CA ALA A 66 -5.29 -15.44 -14.60
C ALA A 66 -5.97 -15.20 -13.25
N SER A 67 -6.24 -16.27 -12.51
CA SER A 67 -6.83 -16.24 -11.18
C SER A 67 -5.76 -16.55 -10.14
N SER A 68 -5.60 -15.67 -9.16
CA SER A 68 -4.51 -15.74 -8.18
C SER A 68 -4.95 -15.23 -6.83
N ARG A 69 -4.13 -15.50 -5.82
CA ARG A 69 -4.26 -14.96 -4.48
C ARG A 69 -2.94 -14.33 -4.06
N PHE A 70 -3.00 -13.29 -3.25
CA PHE A 70 -1.81 -12.72 -2.62
C PHE A 70 -1.96 -12.55 -1.12
N THR A 71 -0.84 -12.59 -0.43
CA THR A 71 -0.71 -12.25 0.99
C THR A 71 0.28 -11.09 1.14
N ILE A 72 0.04 -10.22 2.12
CA ILE A 72 0.97 -9.12 2.44
C ILE A 72 2.02 -9.66 3.41
N LYS A 73 3.28 -9.61 3.00
CA LYS A 73 4.44 -10.07 3.76
C LYS A 73 5.02 -8.96 4.65
N SER A 74 5.04 -7.73 4.14
CA SER A 74 5.47 -6.55 4.89
C SER A 74 4.73 -5.31 4.43
N TRP A 75 4.54 -4.35 5.34
CA TRP A 75 3.98 -3.04 5.08
C TRP A 75 4.76 -2.00 5.89
N GLU A 76 5.52 -1.15 5.21
CA GLU A 76 6.28 -0.06 5.82
C GLU A 76 5.79 1.27 5.28
N GLU A 77 5.02 2.00 6.08
CA GLU A 77 4.45 3.28 5.69
C GLU A 77 5.04 4.44 6.49
N LYS A 78 5.38 5.52 5.79
CA LYS A 78 5.96 6.72 6.38
C LYS A 78 5.28 7.97 5.80
N PRO A 79 4.90 8.95 6.64
CA PRO A 79 4.47 10.25 6.14
C PRO A 79 5.63 10.96 5.44
N TYR A 80 5.33 11.67 4.35
CA TYR A 80 6.29 12.56 3.68
C TYR A 80 5.79 14.00 3.57
N SER A 81 4.50 14.24 3.82
CA SER A 81 3.91 15.58 3.91
C SER A 81 2.74 15.54 4.87
N GLU A 82 2.84 16.31 5.95
CA GLU A 82 1.81 16.46 6.97
C GLU A 82 1.94 17.84 7.63
N GLY A 83 0.85 18.35 8.20
CA GLY A 83 0.82 19.66 8.83
C GLY A 83 -0.56 20.01 9.36
N GLN A 84 -0.66 21.13 10.08
CA GLN A 84 -1.94 21.66 10.55
C GLN A 84 -2.83 21.98 9.34
N ASP A 85 -4.07 21.50 9.37
CA ASP A 85 -5.10 21.71 8.34
C ASP A 85 -4.72 21.22 6.91
N LEU A 86 -3.77 20.28 6.80
CA LEU A 86 -3.38 19.65 5.53
C LEU A 86 -3.76 18.16 5.48
N PRO A 87 -4.22 17.64 4.33
CA PRO A 87 -4.33 16.19 4.13
C PRO A 87 -2.97 15.51 4.28
N LYS A 88 -2.92 14.43 5.06
CA LYS A 88 -1.70 13.64 5.25
C LYS A 88 -1.36 12.86 3.98
N LEU A 89 -0.12 12.99 3.52
CA LEU A 89 0.44 12.18 2.43
C LEU A 89 1.49 11.20 2.97
N THR A 90 1.39 9.94 2.56
CA THR A 90 2.32 8.89 2.97
C THR A 90 2.88 8.13 1.78
N ARG A 91 4.05 7.53 1.99
CA ARG A 91 4.66 6.54 1.10
C ARG A 91 4.66 5.20 1.83
N ALA A 92 4.21 4.14 1.16
CA ALA A 92 4.22 2.79 1.70
C ALA A 92 4.99 1.82 0.80
N ALA A 93 6.01 1.17 1.35
CA ALA A 93 6.72 0.05 0.72
C ALA A 93 6.09 -1.26 1.20
N VAL A 94 5.59 -2.06 0.27
CA VAL A 94 4.81 -3.26 0.57
C VAL A 94 5.35 -4.44 -0.22
N THR A 95 5.55 -5.57 0.46
CA THR A 95 5.93 -6.83 -0.18
C THR A 95 4.76 -7.80 -0.13
N LYS A 96 4.49 -8.47 -1.25
CA LYS A 96 3.40 -9.44 -1.41
C LYS A 96 3.93 -10.76 -1.95
N THR A 97 3.32 -11.86 -1.53
CA THR A 97 3.53 -13.18 -2.14
C THR A 97 2.31 -13.54 -2.96
N PHE A 98 2.50 -13.93 -4.22
CA PHE A 98 1.44 -14.36 -5.13
C PHE A 98 1.43 -15.88 -5.30
N THR A 99 0.24 -16.47 -5.38
CA THR A 99 0.02 -17.89 -5.66
C THR A 99 -1.15 -18.09 -6.64
N GLY A 100 -1.14 -19.19 -7.38
CA GLY A 100 -2.10 -19.49 -8.45
C GLY A 100 -1.49 -19.28 -9.83
N ASP A 101 -2.27 -18.78 -10.78
CA ASP A 101 -1.79 -18.53 -12.15
C ASP A 101 -0.65 -17.50 -12.21
N ILE A 102 -0.68 -16.52 -11.31
CA ILE A 102 0.45 -15.64 -11.01
C ILE A 102 1.10 -16.16 -9.73
N ALA A 103 2.36 -16.57 -9.82
CA ALA A 103 3.12 -17.10 -8.70
C ALA A 103 4.49 -16.42 -8.60
N GLY A 104 4.81 -15.85 -7.44
CA GLY A 104 6.05 -15.10 -7.25
C GLY A 104 5.98 -14.08 -6.12
N GLU A 105 6.88 -13.09 -6.15
CA GLU A 105 6.94 -11.99 -5.18
C GLU A 105 6.67 -10.66 -5.88
N GLY A 106 5.89 -9.81 -5.24
CA GLY A 106 5.63 -8.45 -5.69
C GLY A 106 6.12 -7.42 -4.69
N HIS A 107 6.70 -6.34 -5.19
CA HIS A 107 7.10 -5.19 -4.39
C HIS A 107 6.44 -3.94 -4.97
N VAL A 108 5.66 -3.25 -4.14
CA VAL A 108 4.95 -2.04 -4.52
C VAL A 108 5.34 -0.88 -3.63
N GLU A 109 5.52 0.27 -4.26
CA GLU A 109 5.60 1.57 -3.60
C GLU A 109 4.29 2.32 -3.86
N TYR A 110 3.56 2.64 -2.80
CA TYR A 110 2.35 3.45 -2.87
C TYR A 110 2.63 4.88 -2.45
N LEU A 111 1.93 5.82 -3.08
CA LEU A 111 1.71 7.17 -2.57
C LEU A 111 0.23 7.29 -2.22
N MET A 112 -0.06 7.72 -1.00
CA MET A 112 -1.41 7.73 -0.44
C MET A 112 -1.76 9.12 0.10
N MET A 113 -3.00 9.55 -0.08
CA MET A 113 -3.57 10.73 0.55
C MET A 113 -4.73 10.31 1.45
N TYR A 114 -4.68 10.71 2.71
CA TYR A 114 -5.73 10.44 3.69
C TYR A 114 -6.67 11.64 3.85
N ARG A 115 -7.98 11.38 3.86
CA ARG A 115 -9.04 12.35 4.14
C ARG A 115 -9.37 12.39 5.63
N SER A 116 -10.04 13.46 6.05
CA SER A 116 -10.50 13.65 7.43
C SER A 116 -11.55 12.62 7.87
N ASP A 117 -12.27 12.02 6.92
CA ASP A 117 -13.26 10.96 7.17
C ASP A 117 -12.63 9.56 7.31
N GLY A 118 -11.30 9.46 7.22
CA GLY A 118 -10.56 8.20 7.29
C GLY A 118 -10.46 7.43 5.97
N SER A 119 -11.10 7.89 4.90
CA SER A 119 -10.88 7.35 3.56
C SER A 119 -9.51 7.74 3.01
N ALA A 120 -9.02 7.00 2.02
CA ALA A 120 -7.76 7.31 1.35
C ALA A 120 -7.86 7.11 -0.16
N THR A 121 -7.03 7.81 -0.92
CA THR A 121 -6.75 7.50 -2.33
C THR A 121 -5.28 7.14 -2.45
N PHE A 122 -4.98 6.16 -3.31
CA PHE A 122 -3.62 5.69 -3.50
C PHE A 122 -3.30 5.41 -4.96
N VAL A 123 -2.03 5.60 -5.30
CA VAL A 123 -1.43 5.18 -6.57
C VAL A 123 -0.12 4.46 -6.28
N GLY A 124 0.30 3.55 -7.14
CA GLY A 124 1.57 2.87 -6.96
C GLY A 124 2.03 2.08 -8.16
N LEU A 125 3.31 1.71 -8.14
CA LEU A 125 3.92 0.82 -9.12
C LEU A 125 4.37 -0.45 -8.41
N GLU A 126 3.88 -1.60 -8.87
CA GLU A 126 4.24 -2.90 -8.32
C GLU A 126 5.06 -3.70 -9.33
N ARG A 127 6.30 -4.03 -8.99
CA ARG A 127 7.06 -5.03 -9.75
C ARG A 127 6.72 -6.41 -9.24
N VAL A 128 6.29 -7.30 -10.13
CA VAL A 128 6.09 -8.72 -9.85
C VAL A 128 7.21 -9.51 -10.54
N VAL A 129 7.85 -10.42 -9.80
CA VAL A 129 8.86 -11.35 -10.31
C VAL A 129 8.40 -12.77 -10.04
N GLY A 130 8.31 -13.59 -11.09
CA GLY A 130 7.81 -14.96 -10.98
C GLY A 130 7.28 -15.50 -12.29
N HIS A 131 6.07 -16.07 -12.25
CA HIS A 131 5.43 -16.72 -13.38
C HIS A 131 4.01 -16.19 -13.60
N VAL A 132 3.57 -16.14 -14.86
CA VAL A 132 2.17 -15.96 -15.25
C VAL A 132 1.79 -17.13 -16.15
N ALA A 133 0.83 -17.95 -15.75
CA ALA A 133 0.43 -19.16 -16.46
C ALA A 133 1.63 -20.05 -16.86
N GLY A 134 2.59 -20.22 -15.94
CA GLY A 134 3.82 -21.00 -16.15
C GLY A 134 4.93 -20.30 -16.93
N LYS A 135 4.73 -19.07 -17.44
CA LYS A 135 5.73 -18.28 -18.17
C LYS A 135 6.56 -17.42 -17.24
N ALA A 136 7.87 -17.61 -17.26
CA ALA A 136 8.79 -16.98 -16.30
C ALA A 136 9.21 -15.57 -16.74
N GLY A 137 9.25 -14.64 -15.79
CA GLY A 137 9.74 -13.29 -16.03
C GLY A 137 9.40 -12.31 -14.92
N SER A 138 9.37 -11.03 -15.27
CA SER A 138 8.87 -9.96 -14.42
C SER A 138 8.07 -8.96 -15.23
N PHE A 139 7.25 -8.17 -14.56
CA PHE A 139 6.47 -7.08 -15.14
C PHE A 139 6.15 -6.04 -14.06
N VAL A 140 5.65 -4.87 -14.48
CA VAL A 140 5.21 -3.82 -13.56
C VAL A 140 3.72 -3.55 -13.74
N LEU A 141 2.98 -3.57 -12.64
CA LEU A 141 1.60 -3.09 -12.57
C LEU A 141 1.58 -1.63 -12.14
N GLN A 142 0.84 -0.79 -12.85
CA GLN A 142 0.36 0.48 -12.32
C GLN A 142 -0.92 0.23 -11.54
N ARG A 143 -1.05 0.84 -10.36
CA ARG A 143 -2.21 0.72 -9.47
C ARG A 143 -2.83 2.07 -9.17
N THR A 144 -4.14 2.11 -9.08
CA THR A 144 -4.90 3.29 -8.65
C THR A 144 -6.15 2.84 -7.91
N GLY A 145 -6.39 3.39 -6.73
CA GLY A 145 -7.50 2.96 -5.91
C GLY A 145 -7.93 3.93 -4.83
N ILE A 146 -9.03 3.56 -4.19
CA ILE A 146 -9.68 4.28 -3.09
C ILE A 146 -9.93 3.27 -1.97
N PHE A 147 -9.63 3.68 -0.74
CA PHE A 147 -10.03 2.98 0.47
C PHE A 147 -11.17 3.74 1.14
N GLU A 148 -12.33 3.10 1.30
CA GLU A 148 -13.51 3.68 1.92
C GLU A 148 -14.32 2.57 2.60
N ASN A 149 -14.95 2.85 3.74
CA ASN A 149 -15.83 1.90 4.45
C ASN A 149 -15.19 0.52 4.72
N GLY A 150 -13.88 0.48 5.00
CA GLY A 150 -13.15 -0.77 5.25
C GLY A 150 -12.82 -1.59 3.99
N VAL A 151 -13.06 -1.06 2.79
CA VAL A 151 -12.82 -1.73 1.52
C VAL A 151 -11.85 -0.93 0.66
N ALA A 152 -10.79 -1.58 0.19
CA ALA A 152 -9.88 -1.05 -0.82
C ALA A 152 -10.39 -1.47 -2.21
N LYS A 153 -10.88 -0.51 -3.00
CA LYS A 153 -11.23 -0.70 -4.40
C LYS A 153 -10.08 -0.18 -5.26
N GLU A 154 -9.57 -0.99 -6.17
CA GLU A 154 -8.50 -0.59 -7.07
C GLU A 154 -8.69 -1.11 -8.49
N SER A 155 -8.04 -0.41 -9.41
CA SER A 155 -7.74 -0.86 -10.76
C SER A 155 -6.24 -1.00 -10.91
N TYR A 156 -5.82 -1.96 -11.72
CA TYR A 156 -4.42 -2.18 -12.04
C TYR A 156 -4.24 -2.61 -13.48
N SER A 157 -3.13 -2.21 -14.08
CA SER A 157 -2.77 -2.58 -15.46
C SER A 157 -1.28 -2.84 -15.60
N VAL A 158 -0.92 -3.79 -16.46
CA VAL A 158 0.48 -4.05 -16.82
C VAL A 158 0.97 -2.88 -17.66
N ILE A 159 2.05 -2.23 -17.22
CA ILE A 159 2.70 -1.16 -17.97
C ILE A 159 3.31 -1.76 -19.25
N PRO A 160 2.89 -1.31 -20.46
CA PRO A 160 3.46 -1.79 -21.71
C PRO A 160 4.99 -1.66 -21.76
N GLY A 161 5.67 -2.73 -22.16
CA GLY A 161 7.14 -2.76 -22.25
C GLY A 161 7.86 -3.01 -20.92
N SER A 162 7.15 -3.18 -19.81
CA SER A 162 7.75 -3.54 -18.51
C SER A 162 8.11 -5.02 -18.38
N GLY A 163 7.58 -5.87 -19.26
CA GLY A 163 7.76 -7.31 -19.24
C GLY A 163 9.20 -7.75 -19.52
N THR A 164 9.66 -8.80 -18.84
CA THR A 164 10.97 -9.44 -19.06
C THR A 164 10.82 -10.96 -19.25
N GLY A 165 11.88 -11.63 -19.70
CA GLY A 165 11.85 -13.09 -19.92
C GLY A 165 10.80 -13.50 -20.95
N GLU A 166 9.97 -14.48 -20.59
CA GLU A 166 8.84 -14.93 -21.40
C GLU A 166 7.62 -14.00 -21.29
N LEU A 167 7.67 -12.97 -20.44
CA LEU A 167 6.58 -12.01 -20.20
C LEU A 167 6.75 -10.69 -20.95
N ARG A 168 7.69 -10.58 -21.90
CA ARG A 168 8.02 -9.33 -22.62
C ARG A 168 6.83 -8.68 -23.33
N SER A 169 5.92 -9.49 -23.85
CA SER A 169 4.72 -9.01 -24.54
C SER A 169 3.47 -8.98 -23.67
N LEU A 170 3.60 -9.22 -22.36
CA LEU A 170 2.48 -9.23 -21.44
C LEU A 170 1.75 -7.89 -21.45
N ARG A 171 0.44 -7.97 -21.64
CA ARG A 171 -0.51 -6.87 -21.43
C ARG A 171 -1.63 -7.39 -20.56
N GLY A 172 -2.23 -6.54 -19.75
CA GLY A 172 -3.38 -6.94 -18.98
C GLY A 172 -3.84 -5.87 -18.02
N GLU A 173 -5.02 -6.08 -17.48
CA GLU A 173 -5.66 -5.22 -16.51
C GLU A 173 -6.63 -6.01 -15.64
N GLY A 174 -6.97 -5.42 -14.51
CA GLY A 174 -7.94 -5.98 -13.58
C GLY A 174 -8.42 -4.93 -12.59
N THR A 175 -9.43 -5.33 -11.83
CA THR A 175 -9.98 -4.55 -10.73
C THR A 175 -10.17 -5.46 -9.53
N SER A 176 -10.08 -4.91 -8.33
CA SER A 176 -10.37 -5.64 -7.10
C SER A 176 -11.12 -4.74 -6.11
N ALA A 177 -11.89 -5.38 -5.22
CA ALA A 177 -12.51 -4.78 -4.07
C ALA A 177 -12.23 -5.68 -2.88
N LEU A 178 -11.31 -5.26 -2.01
CA LEU A 178 -10.73 -6.08 -0.95
C LEU A 178 -11.10 -5.52 0.41
N GLY A 179 -11.79 -6.32 1.22
CA GLY A 179 -11.97 -6.07 2.64
C GLY A 179 -10.82 -6.63 3.48
N HIS A 180 -11.04 -6.71 4.79
CA HIS A 180 -10.09 -7.32 5.71
C HIS A 180 -9.91 -8.83 5.45
N GLY A 181 -8.68 -9.31 5.56
CA GLY A 181 -8.34 -10.72 5.36
C GLY A 181 -6.82 -10.91 5.39
N THR A 182 -6.38 -12.16 5.47
CA THR A 182 -4.95 -12.52 5.38
C THR A 182 -4.53 -12.87 3.96
N GLU A 183 -5.50 -13.22 3.10
CA GLU A 183 -5.30 -13.60 1.72
C GLU A 183 -6.37 -12.95 0.85
N HIS A 184 -5.94 -12.41 -0.30
CA HIS A 184 -6.79 -11.59 -1.16
C HIS A 184 -6.80 -12.11 -2.59
N PRO A 185 -7.97 -12.21 -3.24
CA PRO A 185 -8.05 -12.61 -4.64
C PRO A 185 -7.50 -11.51 -5.56
N LEU A 186 -6.90 -11.94 -6.67
CA LEU A 186 -6.46 -11.09 -7.77
C LEU A 186 -6.79 -11.77 -9.09
N THR A 187 -7.41 -11.04 -10.00
CA THR A 187 -7.75 -11.52 -11.34
C THR A 187 -7.15 -10.57 -12.37
N LEU A 188 -6.31 -11.11 -13.26
CA LEU A 188 -5.74 -10.36 -14.38
C LEU A 188 -6.33 -10.88 -15.68
N ASN A 189 -7.06 -10.03 -16.39
CA ASN A 189 -7.36 -10.27 -17.79
C ASN A 189 -6.11 -9.90 -18.59
N TYR A 190 -5.60 -10.81 -19.43
CA TYR A 190 -4.31 -10.62 -20.06
C TYR A 190 -4.21 -11.16 -21.48
N GLU A 191 -3.21 -10.65 -22.18
CA GLU A 191 -2.71 -11.15 -23.46
C GLU A 191 -1.20 -11.37 -23.33
N LEU A 192 -0.73 -12.48 -23.91
CA LEU A 192 0.68 -12.82 -23.99
C LEU A 192 0.91 -13.42 -25.38
N GLY A 193 1.59 -12.68 -26.25
CA GLY A 193 1.72 -12.99 -27.69
C GLY A 193 3.06 -12.58 -28.26
#